data_AF-A0A7X7LI90-F1
#
_entry.id   AF-A0A7X7LI90-F1
#
_cell.length_a   1.000
_cell.length_b   1.000
_cell.length_c   1.000
_cell.angle_alpha   90.00
_cell.angle_beta   90.00
_cell.angle_gamma   90.00
#
_symmetry.space_group_name_H-M   'P 1'
#
loop_
_entity.id
_entity.type
_entity.pdbx_description
1 polymer ?
#
loop_
_entity_poly.entity_id
_entity_poly.type
_entity_poly.pdbx_seq_one_letter_code
_entity_poly.pdbx_strand_id
1 'polypeptide(L)'
;EDALVAPQANAMAAVIEPMMSGQGAPWILYAAGAFLSLILTMIGVPALAFSLGMFIPLELNTPLLVGGLIAYLVSTRSKDAKLNNARKERGTLIASGFIAGGALMGVVSAMMKFGKIDLMILPWAESDSAVILGLAMFILLVGFLYRVSLKAKAEE
;
A
#
# COMPACT_ATOMS: atom_id res chain seq x y z
N GLU A 1 -21.63 -1.87 6.33
CA GLU A 1 -20.93 -0.91 7.19
C GLU A 1 -19.40 -0.96 7.07
N ASP A 2 -18.83 -1.78 6.18
CA ASP A 2 -17.38 -1.73 5.91
C ASP A 2 -17.11 -1.05 4.56
N ALA A 3 -17.01 0.28 4.58
CA ALA A 3 -16.33 0.97 3.50
C ALA A 3 -14.86 0.55 3.53
N LEU A 4 -14.30 0.18 2.37
CA LEU A 4 -12.87 -0.17 2.27
C LEU A 4 -12.05 0.96 2.88
N VAL A 5 -11.37 0.67 3.98
CA VAL A 5 -10.57 1.66 4.70
C VAL A 5 -9.49 2.12 3.74
N ALA A 6 -9.52 3.41 3.38
CA ALA A 6 -8.45 4.07 2.66
C ALA A 6 -7.68 4.92 3.68
N PRO A 7 -6.65 4.37 4.35
CA PRO A 7 -6.03 5.03 5.50
C PRO A 7 -5.49 6.41 5.12
N GLN A 8 -4.87 6.54 3.94
CA GLN A 8 -4.36 7.82 3.47
C GLN A 8 -5.47 8.87 3.28
N ALA A 9 -6.63 8.48 2.75
CA ALA A 9 -7.77 9.37 2.60
C ALA A 9 -8.34 9.76 3.97
N ASN A 10 -8.43 8.81 4.91
CA ASN A 10 -8.90 9.06 6.27
C ASN A 10 -7.96 10.00 7.05
N ALA A 11 -6.63 9.87 6.89
CA ALA A 11 -5.66 10.80 7.47
C ALA A 11 -5.83 12.21 6.93
N MET A 12 -5.99 12.36 5.60
CA MET A 12 -6.21 13.67 4.98
C MET A 12 -7.54 14.28 5.43
N ALA A 13 -8.60 13.47 5.57
CA ALA A 13 -9.88 13.91 6.10
C ALA A 13 -9.73 14.45 7.54
N ALA A 14 -9.02 13.75 8.42
CA ALA A 14 -8.79 14.18 9.80
C ALA A 14 -7.98 15.49 9.93
N VAL A 15 -7.14 15.81 8.94
CA VAL A 15 -6.42 17.10 8.90
C VAL A 15 -7.32 18.24 8.42
N ILE A 16 -8.23 17.96 7.49
CA ILE A 16 -9.14 18.95 6.89
C ILE A 16 -10.36 19.22 7.78
N GLU A 17 -10.83 18.22 8.53
CA GLU A 17 -12.03 18.29 9.36
C GLU A 17 -12.02 19.43 10.40
N PRO A 18 -10.91 19.73 11.12
CA PRO A 18 -10.84 20.91 11.99
C PRO A 18 -11.04 22.22 11.21
N MET A 19 -10.51 22.32 9.99
CA MET A 19 -10.65 23.52 9.15
C MET A 19 -12.08 23.70 8.62
N MET A 20 -12.80 22.59 8.37
CA MET A 20 -14.18 22.61 7.85
C MET A 20 -15.25 22.72 8.94
N SER A 21 -15.00 22.17 10.13
CA SER A 21 -15.95 22.14 11.25
C SER A 21 -15.93 23.41 12.12
N GLY A 22 -15.00 24.34 11.86
CA GLY A 22 -14.78 25.52 12.69
C GLY A 22 -14.15 25.22 14.05
N GLN A 23 -13.73 23.98 14.30
CA GLN A 23 -12.94 23.62 15.47
C GLN A 23 -11.52 24.20 15.34
N GLY A 24 -10.97 24.72 16.44
CA GLY A 24 -9.59 25.21 16.45
C GLY A 24 -8.63 24.09 16.08
N ALA A 25 -7.82 24.29 15.04
CA ALA A 25 -6.81 23.31 14.66
C ALA A 25 -5.83 23.06 15.84
N PRO A 26 -5.38 21.81 16.06
CA PRO A 26 -4.48 21.48 17.14
C PRO A 26 -3.04 21.92 16.83
N TRP A 27 -2.80 23.23 16.82
CA TRP A 27 -1.52 23.85 16.42
C TRP A 27 -0.30 23.32 17.19
N ILE A 28 -0.48 22.95 18.46
CA ILE A 28 0.58 22.34 19.28
C ILE A 28 1.00 20.99 18.68
N LEU A 29 0.06 20.17 18.22
CA LEU A 29 0.35 18.89 17.56
C LEU A 29 1.04 19.10 16.21
N TYR A 30 0.65 20.13 15.45
CA TYR A 30 1.34 20.47 14.20
C TYR A 30 2.77 20.95 14.43
N ALA A 31 3.00 21.79 15.45
CA ALA A 31 4.34 22.22 15.83
C ALA A 31 5.21 21.05 16.31
N ALA A 32 4.65 20.13 17.09
CA ALA A 32 5.33 18.90 17.51
C ALA A 32 5.70 18.02 16.30
N GLY A 33 4.78 17.85 15.35
CA GLY A 33 5.03 17.13 14.09
C GLY A 33 6.11 17.80 13.23
N ALA A 34 6.13 19.13 13.16
CA ALA A 34 7.17 19.89 12.46
C ALA A 34 8.55 19.70 13.09
N PHE A 35 8.64 19.74 14.42
CA PHE A 35 9.87 19.50 15.15
C PHE A 35 10.37 18.05 14.98
N LEU A 36 9.47 17.08 15.06
CA LEU A 36 9.78 15.66 14.80
C LEU A 36 10.28 15.46 13.36
N SER A 37 9.63 16.09 12.38
CA SER A 37 10.06 16.05 10.97
C SER A 37 11.48 16.59 10.80
N LEU A 38 11.83 17.67 11.52
CA LEU A 38 13.16 18.26 11.49
C LEU A 38 14.20 17.30 12.09
N ILE A 39 13.90 16.65 13.21
CA ILE A 39 14.75 15.60 13.81
C ILE A 39 14.97 14.43 12.84
N LEU A 40 13.89 13.90 12.26
CA LEU A 40 13.98 12.78 11.31
C LEU A 40 14.81 13.16 10.09
N THR A 41 14.61 14.37 9.56
CA THR A 41 15.40 14.90 8.44
C THR A 41 16.88 15.00 8.80
N MET A 42 17.23 15.45 10.01
CA MET A 42 18.63 15.50 10.47
C MET A 42 19.30 14.12 10.57
N ILE A 43 18.53 13.08 10.89
CA ILE A 43 19.02 11.69 10.99
C ILE A 43 18.98 10.99 9.61
N GLY A 44 18.54 11.67 8.55
CA GLY A 44 18.44 11.11 7.20
C GLY A 44 17.23 10.17 7.00
N VAL A 45 16.27 10.18 7.93
CA VAL A 45 15.04 9.41 7.83
C VAL A 45 13.96 10.26 7.15
N PRO A 46 13.35 9.81 6.03
CA PRO A 46 12.26 10.55 5.41
C PRO A 46 11.05 10.66 6.36
N ALA A 47 10.79 11.87 6.85
CA ALA A 47 9.72 12.12 7.84
C ALA A 47 8.34 11.67 7.34
N LEU A 48 8.08 11.79 6.04
CA LEU A 48 6.84 11.35 5.40
C LEU A 48 6.65 9.83 5.50
N ALA A 49 7.68 9.05 5.18
CA ALA A 49 7.61 7.59 5.22
C ALA A 49 7.44 7.09 6.66
N PHE A 50 8.14 7.72 7.61
CA PHE A 50 8.03 7.41 9.03
C PHE A 50 6.62 7.69 9.56
N SER A 51 6.10 8.91 9.33
CA SER A 51 4.78 9.32 9.83
C SER A 51 3.66 8.50 9.22
N LEU A 52 3.76 8.21 7.91
CA LEU A 52 2.80 7.35 7.22
C LEU A 52 2.86 5.91 7.77
N GLY A 53 4.06 5.39 8.07
CA GLY A 53 4.23 4.07 8.65
C GLY A 53 3.62 3.92 10.04
N MET A 54 3.66 4.96 10.88
CA MET A 54 3.01 4.97 12.19
C MET A 54 1.47 5.00 12.11
N PHE A 55 0.93 5.51 11.01
CA PHE A 55 -0.51 5.68 10.83
C PHE A 55 -1.19 4.43 10.25
N ILE A 56 -0.47 3.64 9.45
CA ILE A 56 -1.06 2.50 8.73
C ILE A 56 -1.19 1.28 9.68
N PRO A 57 -2.37 0.62 9.76
CA PRO A 57 -2.56 -0.61 10.51
C PRO A 57 -1.53 -1.70 10.14
N LEU A 58 -1.15 -2.54 11.10
CA LEU A 58 -0.12 -3.58 10.90
C LEU A 58 -0.44 -4.53 9.73
N GLU A 59 -1.72 -4.82 9.55
CA GLU A 59 -2.26 -5.65 8.46
C GLU A 59 -1.95 -5.08 7.06
N LEU A 60 -1.89 -3.75 6.95
CA LEU A 60 -1.54 -3.04 5.71
C LEU A 60 -0.04 -2.72 5.62
N ASN A 61 0.64 -2.56 6.76
CA ASN A 61 2.08 -2.29 6.81
C ASN A 61 2.91 -3.52 6.41
N THR A 62 2.47 -4.73 6.77
CA THR A 62 3.21 -5.97 6.45
C THR A 62 3.34 -6.21 4.94
N PRO A 63 2.26 -6.15 4.13
CA PRO A 63 2.37 -6.24 2.67
C PRO A 63 3.20 -5.09 2.06
N LEU A 64 3.13 -3.88 2.62
CA LEU A 64 3.92 -2.74 2.16
C LEU A 64 5.42 -3.00 2.36
N LEU A 65 5.81 -3.54 3.51
CA LEU A 65 7.18 -3.94 3.80
C LEU A 65 7.66 -5.02 2.83
N VAL A 66 6.83 -6.03 2.54
CA VAL A 66 7.14 -7.06 1.53
C VAL A 66 7.37 -6.42 0.16
N GLY A 67 6.51 -5.49 -0.26
CA GLY A 67 6.69 -4.73 -1.51
C GLY A 67 8.01 -3.95 -1.56
N GLY A 68 8.39 -3.30 -0.46
CA GLY A 68 9.67 -2.61 -0.30
C GLY A 68 10.87 -3.56 -0.41
N LEU A 69 10.79 -4.73 0.24
CA LEU A 69 11.80 -5.79 0.13
C LEU A 69 11.95 -6.28 -1.31
N ILE A 70 10.85 -6.50 -2.03
CA ILE A 70 10.89 -6.89 -3.45
C ILE A 70 11.58 -5.80 -4.28
N ALA A 71 11.22 -4.52 -4.10
CA ALA A 71 11.84 -3.42 -4.81
C ALA A 71 13.36 -3.33 -4.55
N TYR A 72 13.77 -3.52 -3.29
CA TYR A 72 15.19 -3.59 -2.91
C TYR A 72 15.90 -4.78 -3.60
N LEU A 73 15.32 -5.98 -3.52
CA LEU A 73 15.91 -7.17 -4.13
C LEU A 73 16.04 -7.01 -5.65
N VAL A 74 15.00 -6.53 -6.32
CA VAL A 74 14.99 -6.32 -7.79
C VAL A 74 16.02 -5.28 -8.22
N SER A 75 16.15 -4.19 -7.48
CA SER A 75 17.09 -3.10 -7.78
C SER A 75 18.55 -3.39 -7.44
N THR A 76 18.83 -4.47 -6.68
CA THR A 76 20.19 -4.87 -6.28
C THR A 76 20.72 -6.08 -7.07
N ARG A 77 19.94 -6.64 -8.00
CA ARG A 77 20.31 -7.90 -8.69
C ARG A 77 21.38 -7.79 -9.78
N SER A 78 21.59 -6.62 -10.37
CA SER A 78 22.61 -6.42 -11.41
C SER A 78 23.69 -5.44 -10.96
N LYS A 79 24.86 -5.49 -11.60
CA LYS A 79 25.87 -4.43 -11.52
C LYS A 79 25.54 -3.24 -12.44
N ASP A 80 24.67 -3.45 -13.42
CA ASP A 80 24.22 -2.43 -14.34
C ASP A 80 23.06 -1.61 -13.74
N ALA A 81 23.32 -0.32 -13.51
CA ALA A 81 22.34 0.62 -12.98
C ALA A 81 21.16 0.84 -13.93
N LYS A 82 21.38 0.83 -15.25
CA LYS A 82 20.29 1.01 -16.23
C LYS A 82 19.30 -0.15 -16.18
N LEU A 83 19.82 -1.38 -16.15
CA LEU A 83 19.00 -2.58 -16.03
C LEU A 83 18.22 -2.63 -14.70
N ASN A 84 18.84 -2.25 -13.59
CA ASN A 84 18.16 -2.23 -12.29
C ASN A 84 17.03 -1.19 -12.23
N ASN A 85 17.24 -0.02 -12.84
CA ASN A 85 16.20 1.00 -12.96
C ASN A 85 15.03 0.50 -13.82
N ALA A 86 15.31 -0.08 -15.00
CA ALA A 86 14.27 -0.65 -15.86
C ALA A 86 13.45 -1.75 -15.15
N ARG A 87 14.10 -2.59 -14.35
CA ARG A 87 13.42 -3.61 -13.52
C ARG A 87 12.56 -3.01 -12.42
N LYS A 88 13.04 -1.96 -11.75
CA LYS A 88 12.30 -1.25 -10.71
C LYS A 88 11.07 -0.54 -11.30
N GLU A 89 11.22 0.16 -12.41
CA GLU A 89 10.13 0.82 -13.13
C GLU A 89 9.08 -0.18 -13.60
N ARG A 90 9.49 -1.30 -14.19
CA ARG A 90 8.59 -2.39 -14.56
C ARG A 90 7.83 -2.95 -13.35
N GLY A 91 8.51 -3.13 -12.21
CA GLY A 91 7.87 -3.55 -10.96
C GLY A 91 6.82 -2.55 -10.48
N THR A 92 7.15 -1.26 -10.49
CA THR A 92 6.22 -0.17 -10.13
C THR A 92 5.01 -0.14 -11.05
N LEU A 93 5.19 -0.31 -12.37
CA LEU A 93 4.10 -0.34 -13.35
C LEU A 93 3.13 -1.50 -13.12
N ILE A 94 3.64 -2.69 -12.78
CA ILE A 94 2.80 -3.85 -12.49
C ILE A 94 2.07 -3.66 -11.15
N ALA A 95 2.77 -3.13 -10.14
CA ALA A 95 2.18 -2.84 -8.84
C ALA A 95 1.03 -1.80 -8.95
N SER A 96 1.19 -0.75 -9.76
CA SER A 96 0.10 0.21 -10.00
C SER A 96 -1.07 -0.42 -10.75
N GLY A 97 -0.80 -1.35 -11.67
CA GLY A 97 -1.82 -2.19 -12.31
C GLY A 97 -2.61 -3.03 -11.30
N PHE A 98 -1.96 -3.64 -10.31
CA PHE A 98 -2.64 -4.37 -9.23
C PHE A 98 -3.49 -3.46 -8.34
N ILE A 99 -3.00 -2.25 -8.02
CA ILE A 99 -3.78 -1.25 -7.27
C ILE A 99 -5.04 -0.86 -8.04
N ALA A 100 -4.91 -0.54 -9.33
CA ALA A 100 -6.03 -0.18 -10.19
C ALA A 100 -7.02 -1.34 -10.36
N GLY A 101 -6.52 -2.57 -10.57
CA GLY A 101 -7.34 -3.77 -10.67
C GLY A 101 -8.11 -4.06 -9.38
N GLY A 102 -7.48 -3.89 -8.22
CA GLY A 102 -8.13 -4.01 -6.91
C GLY A 102 -9.25 -2.99 -6.73
N ALA A 103 -9.03 -1.73 -7.12
CA ALA A 103 -10.06 -0.69 -7.08
C ALA A 103 -11.24 -1.00 -8.02
N LEU A 104 -10.97 -1.43 -9.26
CA LEU A 104 -12.01 -1.84 -10.21
C LEU A 104 -12.84 -3.02 -9.68
N MET A 105 -12.18 -4.04 -9.11
CA MET A 105 -12.90 -5.17 -8.49
C MET A 105 -13.72 -4.74 -7.27
N GLY A 106 -13.27 -3.73 -6.52
CA GLY A 106 -14.07 -3.12 -5.46
C GLY A 106 -15.38 -2.51 -5.97
N VAL A 107 -15.34 -1.80 -7.12
CA VAL A 107 -16.54 -1.25 -7.77
C VAL A 107 -17.46 -2.37 -8.26
N VAL A 108 -16.91 -3.41 -8.89
CA VAL A 108 -17.68 -4.60 -9.32
C VAL A 108 -18.35 -5.28 -8.12
N SER A 109 -17.62 -5.45 -7.01
CA SER A 109 -18.17 -5.99 -5.76
C SER A 109 -19.32 -5.14 -5.21
N ALA A 110 -19.18 -3.82 -5.21
CA ALA A 110 -20.24 -2.90 -4.79
C ALA A 110 -21.49 -3.04 -5.68
N MET A 111 -21.34 -3.10 -7.01
CA MET A 111 -22.46 -3.30 -7.94
C MET A 111 -23.21 -4.62 -7.70
N MET A 112 -22.49 -5.71 -7.43
CA MET A 112 -23.12 -7.00 -7.10
C MET A 112 -23.92 -6.92 -5.80
N LYS A 113 -23.40 -6.24 -4.77
CA LYS A 113 -24.14 -5.99 -3.51
C LYS A 113 -25.41 -5.16 -3.73
N PHE A 114 -25.37 -4.13 -4.58
CA PHE A 114 -26.57 -3.38 -4.96
C PHE A 114 -27.61 -4.26 -5.67
N GLY A 115 -27.17 -5.23 -6.47
CA GLY A 115 -28.02 -6.23 -7.12
C GLY A 115 -28.57 -7.32 -6.19
N LYS A 116 -28.30 -7.26 -4.88
CA LYS A 116 -28.62 -8.32 -3.88
C LYS A 116 -28.04 -9.70 -4.24
N ILE A 117 -26.98 -9.73 -5.04
CA ILE A 117 -26.24 -10.95 -5.35
C ILE A 117 -25.14 -11.06 -4.30
N ASP A 118 -25.40 -11.87 -3.26
CA ASP A 118 -24.41 -12.16 -2.24
C ASP A 118 -23.63 -13.43 -2.59
N LEU A 119 -22.42 -13.24 -3.11
CA LEU A 119 -21.47 -14.33 -3.38
C LEU A 119 -20.56 -14.60 -2.16
N MET A 120 -20.72 -13.85 -1.07
CA MET A 120 -19.85 -13.94 0.09
C MET A 120 -20.32 -15.05 1.04
N ILE A 121 -19.58 -16.15 1.04
CA ILE A 121 -19.82 -17.28 1.95
C ILE A 121 -19.13 -16.96 3.28
N LEU A 122 -19.80 -16.20 4.15
CA LEU A 122 -19.27 -15.75 5.45
C LEU A 122 -18.65 -16.88 6.31
N PRO A 123 -19.28 -18.07 6.45
CA PRO A 123 -18.70 -19.15 7.27
C PRO A 123 -17.39 -19.70 6.71
N TRP A 124 -17.21 -19.62 5.39
CA TRP A 124 -15.97 -20.05 4.75
C TRP A 124 -14.92 -18.95 4.82
N ALA A 125 -15.30 -17.69 4.66
CA ALA A 125 -14.38 -16.54 4.71
C ALA A 125 -13.67 -16.42 6.06
N GLU A 126 -14.31 -16.82 7.16
CA GLU A 126 -13.73 -16.85 8.51
C GLU A 126 -12.97 -18.15 8.84
N SER A 127 -12.96 -19.13 7.93
CA SER A 127 -12.32 -20.43 8.17
C SER A 127 -10.80 -20.38 7.95
N ASP A 128 -10.08 -21.26 8.64
CA ASP A 128 -8.63 -21.47 8.45
C ASP A 128 -8.27 -21.76 6.97
N SER A 129 -9.18 -22.41 6.24
CA SER A 129 -8.97 -22.73 4.83
C SER A 129 -8.91 -21.48 3.94
N ALA A 130 -9.69 -20.45 4.25
CA ALA A 130 -9.65 -19.18 3.55
C ALA A 130 -8.37 -18.39 3.85
N VAL A 131 -7.90 -18.45 5.11
CA VAL A 131 -6.62 -17.83 5.51
C VAL A 131 -5.45 -18.48 4.78
N ILE A 132 -5.39 -19.82 4.74
CA ILE A 132 -4.34 -20.56 4.04
C ILE A 132 -4.35 -20.24 2.53
N LEU A 133 -5.53 -20.21 1.92
CA LEU A 133 -5.67 -19.86 0.50
C LEU A 133 -5.21 -18.43 0.24
N GLY A 134 -5.61 -17.47 1.10
CA GLY A 134 -5.19 -16.07 1.01
C GLY A 134 -3.66 -15.93 1.11
N LEU A 135 -3.04 -16.62 2.06
CA LEU A 135 -1.59 -16.64 2.21
C LEU A 135 -0.89 -17.25 0.98
N ALA A 136 -1.40 -18.38 0.47
CA ALA A 136 -0.86 -19.02 -0.72
C ALA A 136 -0.96 -18.09 -1.94
N MET A 137 -2.09 -17.43 -2.14
CA MET A 137 -2.28 -16.46 -3.21
C MET A 137 -1.36 -15.24 -3.06
N PHE A 138 -1.16 -14.74 -1.83
CA PHE A 138 -0.24 -13.65 -1.56
C PHE A 138 1.20 -14.03 -1.93
N ILE A 139 1.67 -15.21 -1.52
CA ILE A 139 3.01 -15.72 -1.89
C ILE A 139 3.15 -15.87 -3.41
N LEU A 140 2.11 -16.38 -4.08
CA LEU A 140 2.09 -16.49 -5.55
C LEU A 140 2.20 -15.12 -6.23
N LEU A 141 1.48 -14.11 -5.76
CA LEU A 141 1.56 -12.74 -6.29
C LEU A 141 2.93 -12.11 -6.05
N VAL A 142 3.50 -12.30 -4.86
CA VAL A 142 4.86 -11.85 -4.53
C VAL A 142 5.89 -12.50 -5.47
N GLY A 143 5.81 -13.82 -5.65
CA GLY A 143 6.69 -14.56 -6.54
C GLY A 143 6.53 -14.15 -8.01
N PHE A 144 5.29 -13.91 -8.45
CA PHE A 144 4.97 -13.40 -9.78
C PHE A 144 5.55 -12.01 -10.00
N LEU A 145 5.29 -11.06 -9.10
CA LEU A 145 5.79 -9.69 -9.18
C LEU A 145 7.32 -9.68 -9.25
N TYR A 146 7.99 -10.46 -8.40
CA TYR A 146 9.44 -10.59 -8.41
C TYR A 146 9.96 -11.13 -9.75
N ARG A 147 9.39 -12.24 -10.26
CA ARG A 147 9.82 -12.85 -11.53
C ARG A 147 9.61 -11.93 -12.72
N VAL A 148 8.46 -11.26 -12.80
CA VAL A 148 8.15 -10.40 -13.95
C VAL A 148 8.97 -9.11 -13.91
N SER A 149 9.23 -8.55 -12.73
CA SER A 149 10.10 -7.38 -12.59
C SER A 149 11.52 -7.67 -13.09
N LEU A 150 12.05 -8.88 -12.81
CA LEU A 150 13.39 -9.28 -13.27
C LEU A 150 13.50 -9.52 -14.78
N LYS A 151 12.38 -9.80 -15.47
CA LYS A 151 12.34 -10.00 -16.93
C LYS A 151 12.43 -8.70 -17.73
N ALA A 152 12.50 -7.53 -17.08
CA ALA A 152 12.80 -6.29 -17.79
C ALA A 152 14.17 -6.41 -18.49
N LYS A 153 14.21 -6.03 -19.77
CA LYS A 153 15.44 -5.81 -20.51
C LYS A 153 15.73 -4.31 -20.45
N ALA A 154 17.00 -3.93 -20.38
CA ALA A 154 17.38 -2.57 -20.70
C ALA A 154 17.06 -2.37 -22.18
N GLU A 155 16.20 -1.41 -22.50
CA GLU A 155 16.15 -0.90 -23.87
C GLU A 155 17.51 -0.25 -24.17
N GLU A 156 18.03 -0.52 -25.36
CA GLU A 156 19.34 0.00 -25.84
C GLU A 156 19.36 1.53 -25.87
#